data_AF-A8MCM3-F1
#
_entry.id   AF-A8MCM3-F1
#
_cell.length_a   1.000
_cell.length_b   1.000
_cell.length_c   1.000
_cell.angle_alpha   90.00
_cell.angle_beta   90.00
_cell.angle_gamma   90.00
#
_symmetry.space_group_name_H-M   'P 1'
#
loop_
_entity.id
_entity.type
_entity.pdbx_description
1 polymer ?
#
loop_
_entity_poly.entity_id
_entity_poly.type
_entity_poly.pdbx_seq_one_letter_code
_entity_poly.pdbx_strand_id
1 'polypeptide(L)'
;MKSARRLNPVVKKVPVDPIKYYDSVGELMLDFMVNRTTQVIVQQSSGVRLIRSIEGKPIVINSINDLKSFVAQGGLDFMASVKPIGSSNVDVLVADIKVKQVMFNTPEGYLIMHIASNAVRLGFEAVGIGNVLMYFDGMNGFKVFARLNEKNGVDLKNASKLLRIIIDAAERAMKRFSRFSGLMSNVTLGVNTLSKVKAFRVPLSIHWSTKLSAIPIPHFCVKNFSLMDAEPVKTLSNPSAYSFMRNLKPNSVNLTQLLADEDYVLTYRIKAHILSGIRLEC
;
A
#
# COMPACT_ATOMS: atom_id res chain seq x y z
N MET A 1 29.51 -11.71 -15.65
CA MET A 1 28.15 -11.70 -15.08
C MET A 1 28.20 -11.09 -13.68
N LYS A 2 27.58 -9.91 -13.45
CA LYS A 2 27.53 -9.30 -12.11
C LYS A 2 26.55 -10.10 -11.25
N SER A 3 27.04 -10.75 -10.20
CA SER A 3 26.19 -11.45 -9.23
C SER A 3 25.22 -10.45 -8.61
N ALA A 4 23.92 -10.72 -8.70
CA ALA A 4 22.92 -9.98 -7.93
C ALA A 4 23.33 -10.01 -6.45
N ARG A 5 23.57 -8.84 -5.85
CA ARG A 5 23.74 -8.72 -4.39
C ARG A 5 22.50 -9.34 -3.75
N ARG A 6 22.66 -10.50 -3.12
CA ARG A 6 21.62 -11.09 -2.26
C ARG A 6 21.38 -10.07 -1.15
N LEU A 7 20.25 -9.38 -1.23
CA LEU A 7 19.69 -8.67 -0.08
C LEU A 7 19.33 -9.75 0.94
N ASN A 8 20.24 -10.04 1.87
CA ASN A 8 19.89 -10.84 3.04
C ASN A 8 18.79 -10.07 3.78
N PRO A 9 17.57 -10.62 3.92
CA PRO A 9 16.52 -9.94 4.67
C PRO A 9 17.02 -9.74 6.10
N VAL A 10 16.90 -8.50 6.60
CA VAL A 10 17.36 -8.06 7.93
C VAL A 10 16.49 -8.66 9.06
N VAL A 11 15.47 -9.45 8.73
CA VAL A 11 14.51 -9.97 9.69
C VAL A 11 14.73 -11.46 9.90
N LYS A 12 14.95 -11.85 11.16
CA LYS A 12 15.01 -13.22 11.68
C LYS A 12 13.88 -14.04 11.05
N LYS A 13 14.11 -15.29 10.61
CA LYS A 13 13.03 -16.16 10.08
C LYS A 13 11.92 -16.27 11.14
N VAL A 14 10.86 -15.48 11.00
CA VAL A 14 9.71 -15.53 11.90
C VAL A 14 9.01 -16.86 11.60
N PRO A 15 8.89 -17.78 12.57
CA PRO A 15 8.13 -19.01 12.36
C PRO A 15 6.66 -18.63 12.23
N VAL A 16 6.11 -18.85 11.04
CA VAL A 16 4.71 -18.54 10.72
C VAL A 16 4.17 -19.75 10.01
N ASP A 17 3.03 -20.24 10.51
CA ASP A 17 2.17 -21.17 9.78
C ASP A 17 1.25 -20.32 8.88
N PRO A 18 1.49 -20.26 7.56
CA PRO A 18 0.69 -19.44 6.66
C PRO A 18 -0.77 -19.90 6.59
N ILE A 19 -1.03 -21.20 6.79
CA ILE A 19 -2.40 -21.74 6.78
C ILE A 19 -3.18 -21.13 7.93
N LYS A 20 -2.67 -21.27 9.16
CA LYS A 20 -3.29 -20.68 10.35
C LYS A 20 -3.42 -19.16 10.24
N TYR A 21 -2.40 -18.49 9.71
CA TYR A 21 -2.42 -17.04 9.48
C TYR A 21 -3.58 -16.62 8.58
N TYR A 22 -3.64 -17.17 7.36
CA TYR A 22 -4.65 -16.79 6.39
C TYR A 22 -6.05 -17.31 6.73
N ASP A 23 -6.17 -18.38 7.50
CA ASP A 23 -7.45 -18.78 8.09
C ASP A 23 -8.03 -17.69 9.00
N SER A 24 -7.19 -16.96 9.72
CA SER A 24 -7.63 -15.94 10.67
C SER A 24 -7.89 -14.57 10.05
N VAL A 25 -7.11 -14.18 9.03
CA VAL A 25 -7.21 -12.83 8.43
C VAL A 25 -7.77 -12.81 7.01
N GLY A 26 -7.94 -13.98 6.40
CA GLY A 26 -8.26 -14.10 4.97
C GLY A 26 -9.56 -13.40 4.58
N GLU A 27 -10.59 -13.41 5.43
CA GLU A 27 -11.83 -12.68 5.17
C GLU A 27 -11.59 -11.17 5.01
N LEU A 28 -10.77 -10.57 5.87
CA LEU A 28 -10.44 -9.14 5.79
C LEU A 28 -9.65 -8.80 4.52
N MET A 29 -8.93 -9.77 3.96
CA MET A 29 -8.15 -9.59 2.74
C MET A 29 -9.01 -9.63 1.48
N LEU A 30 -10.10 -10.41 1.48
CA LEU A 30 -10.89 -10.68 0.27
C LEU A 30 -11.45 -9.40 -0.36
N ASP A 31 -11.84 -8.40 0.43
CA ASP A 31 -12.37 -7.12 -0.06
C ASP A 31 -11.41 -6.38 -1.02
N PHE A 32 -10.13 -6.72 -0.99
CA PHE A 32 -9.07 -6.16 -1.83
C PHE A 32 -8.72 -7.02 -3.04
N MET A 33 -9.20 -8.28 -3.10
CA MET A 33 -8.87 -9.25 -4.15
C MET A 33 -10.07 -9.61 -5.03
N VAL A 34 -11.29 -9.55 -4.48
CA VAL A 34 -12.52 -9.85 -5.22
C VAL A 34 -12.60 -9.03 -6.51
N ASN A 35 -13.00 -9.71 -7.59
CA ASN A 35 -13.12 -9.16 -8.94
C ASN A 35 -11.80 -8.60 -9.50
N ARG A 36 -10.63 -9.12 -9.07
CA ARG A 36 -9.31 -8.71 -9.57
C ARG A 36 -8.44 -9.91 -9.92
N THR A 37 -7.57 -9.71 -10.89
CA THR A 37 -6.46 -10.64 -11.09
C THR A 37 -5.48 -10.51 -9.93
N THR A 38 -5.01 -11.65 -9.42
CA THR A 38 -4.09 -11.73 -8.30
C THR A 38 -2.80 -12.40 -8.74
N GLN A 39 -1.65 -11.82 -8.39
CA GLN A 39 -0.36 -12.49 -8.53
C GLN A 39 -0.01 -13.09 -7.17
N VAL A 40 0.48 -14.33 -7.17
CA VAL A 40 0.79 -15.07 -5.94
C VAL A 40 2.24 -15.48 -5.94
N ILE A 41 3.00 -15.11 -4.91
CA ILE A 41 4.33 -15.67 -4.70
C ILE A 41 4.18 -16.92 -3.85
N VAL A 42 4.52 -18.05 -4.45
CA VAL A 42 4.51 -19.36 -3.81
C VAL A 42 5.92 -19.67 -3.32
N GLN A 43 6.01 -20.14 -2.08
CA GLN A 43 7.24 -20.60 -1.47
C GLN A 43 7.07 -22.03 -0.94
N GLN A 44 7.85 -22.93 -1.52
CA GLN A 44 7.91 -24.35 -1.17
C GLN A 44 9.37 -24.75 -0.89
N SER A 45 9.61 -25.99 -0.47
CA SER A 45 10.97 -26.54 -0.31
C SER A 45 11.82 -26.44 -1.58
N SER A 46 11.17 -26.54 -2.75
CA SER A 46 11.78 -26.45 -4.08
C SER A 46 12.19 -25.03 -4.48
N GLY A 47 11.70 -23.99 -3.80
CA GLY A 47 12.07 -22.60 -4.08
C GLY A 47 10.92 -21.60 -3.98
N VAL A 48 11.16 -20.40 -4.53
CA VAL A 48 10.22 -19.28 -4.54
C VAL A 48 9.87 -18.92 -5.98
N ARG A 49 8.58 -18.85 -6.31
CA ARG A 49 8.09 -18.54 -7.66
C ARG A 49 6.94 -17.55 -7.63
N LEU A 50 6.91 -16.62 -8.59
CA LEU A 50 5.76 -15.74 -8.84
C LEU A 50 4.84 -16.40 -9.86
N ILE A 51 3.59 -16.62 -9.49
CA ILE A 51 2.55 -17.18 -10.35
C ILE A 51 1.55 -16.07 -10.69
N ARG A 52 1.27 -15.89 -11.98
CA ARG A 52 0.31 -14.90 -12.50
C ARG A 52 -0.89 -15.54 -13.19
N SER A 53 -0.74 -16.79 -13.64
CA SER A 53 -1.76 -17.57 -14.33
C SER A 53 -1.59 -19.06 -14.04
N ILE A 54 -2.69 -19.79 -14.16
CA ILE A 54 -2.75 -21.26 -14.15
C ILE A 54 -3.38 -21.69 -15.47
N GLU A 55 -2.73 -22.60 -16.21
CA GLU A 55 -3.22 -23.07 -17.52
C GLU A 55 -3.57 -21.93 -18.49
N GLY A 56 -2.76 -20.86 -18.47
CA GLY A 56 -2.98 -19.67 -19.32
C GLY A 56 -4.06 -18.71 -18.82
N LYS A 57 -4.84 -19.05 -17.78
CA LYS A 57 -5.89 -18.19 -17.21
C LYS A 57 -5.34 -17.35 -16.05
N PRO A 58 -5.61 -16.03 -15.98
CA PRO A 58 -5.23 -15.22 -14.83
C PRO A 58 -5.79 -15.79 -13.52
N ILE A 59 -5.02 -15.70 -12.43
CA ILE A 59 -5.49 -16.11 -11.11
C ILE A 59 -6.51 -15.09 -10.60
N VAL A 60 -7.63 -15.59 -10.09
CA VAL A 60 -8.68 -14.80 -9.45
C VAL A 60 -9.01 -15.45 -8.10
N ILE A 61 -9.03 -14.66 -7.03
CA ILE A 61 -9.35 -15.11 -5.67
C ILE A 61 -10.59 -14.35 -5.23
N ASN A 62 -11.76 -14.99 -5.38
CA ASN A 62 -13.05 -14.37 -5.08
C ASN A 62 -13.69 -14.92 -3.80
N SER A 63 -13.15 -16.02 -3.25
CA SER A 63 -13.65 -16.66 -2.05
C SER A 63 -12.52 -17.02 -1.09
N ILE A 64 -12.90 -17.24 0.17
CA ILE A 64 -11.96 -17.73 1.19
C ILE A 64 -11.40 -19.11 0.79
N ASN A 65 -12.20 -19.93 0.11
CA ASN A 65 -11.76 -21.25 -0.35
C ASN A 65 -10.69 -21.14 -1.44
N ASP A 66 -10.81 -20.18 -2.37
CA ASP A 66 -9.77 -19.91 -3.36
C ASP A 66 -8.47 -19.52 -2.66
N LEU A 67 -8.54 -18.60 -1.69
CA LEU A 67 -7.37 -18.15 -0.93
C LEU A 67 -6.72 -19.34 -0.22
N LYS A 68 -7.48 -20.13 0.53
CA LYS A 68 -6.99 -21.31 1.26
C LYS A 68 -6.36 -22.33 0.32
N SER A 69 -6.92 -22.55 -0.87
CA SER A 69 -6.34 -23.45 -1.88
C SER A 69 -4.95 -23.00 -2.33
N PHE A 70 -4.74 -21.71 -2.56
CA PHE A 70 -3.41 -21.17 -2.88
C PHE A 70 -2.45 -21.26 -1.70
N VAL A 71 -2.92 -20.98 -0.48
CA VAL A 71 -2.10 -21.06 0.74
C VAL A 71 -1.64 -22.49 1.01
N ALA A 72 -2.53 -23.48 0.87
CA ALA A 72 -2.20 -24.91 0.99
C ALA A 72 -1.12 -25.35 -0.01
N GLN A 73 -1.03 -24.69 -1.16
CA GLN A 73 0.00 -24.91 -2.17
C GLN A 73 1.28 -24.08 -1.93
N GLY A 74 1.43 -23.42 -0.78
CA GLY A 74 2.58 -22.60 -0.42
C GLY A 74 2.47 -21.13 -0.85
N GLY A 75 1.27 -20.66 -1.24
CA GLY A 75 0.99 -19.25 -1.50
C GLY A 75 1.23 -18.39 -0.26
N LEU A 76 2.11 -17.39 -0.39
CA LEU A 76 2.56 -16.59 0.74
C LEU A 76 2.36 -15.10 0.55
N ASP A 77 2.60 -14.54 -0.64
CA ASP A 77 2.48 -13.10 -0.92
C ASP A 77 1.46 -12.88 -2.05
N PHE A 78 0.38 -12.18 -1.74
CA PHE A 78 -0.75 -11.93 -2.62
C PHE A 78 -0.76 -10.47 -3.07
N MET A 79 -0.75 -10.26 -4.39
CA MET A 79 -0.76 -8.93 -4.99
C MET A 79 -1.94 -8.80 -5.96
N ALA A 80 -2.90 -7.93 -5.65
CA ALA A 80 -4.08 -7.71 -6.48
C ALA A 80 -3.84 -6.60 -7.51
N SER A 81 -4.42 -6.76 -8.70
CA SER A 81 -4.42 -5.74 -9.76
C SER A 81 -5.08 -4.44 -9.29
N VAL A 82 -4.52 -3.29 -9.72
CA VAL A 82 -5.14 -1.97 -9.49
C VAL A 82 -6.40 -1.73 -10.34
N LYS A 83 -6.75 -2.68 -11.22
CA LYS A 83 -7.94 -2.68 -12.08
C LYS A 83 -8.82 -3.90 -11.76
N PRO A 84 -10.16 -3.76 -11.78
CA PRO A 84 -11.08 -4.88 -11.79
C PRO A 84 -10.95 -5.71 -13.07
N ILE A 85 -11.39 -6.97 -13.02
CA ILE A 85 -11.47 -7.84 -14.20
C ILE A 85 -12.43 -7.23 -15.22
N GLY A 86 -12.05 -7.26 -16.51
CA GLY A 86 -12.87 -6.73 -17.59
C GLY A 86 -12.86 -5.20 -17.73
N SER A 87 -12.21 -4.46 -16.82
CA SER A 87 -12.13 -3.00 -16.88
C SER A 87 -10.82 -2.50 -17.49
N SER A 88 -10.90 -1.48 -18.35
CA SER A 88 -9.74 -0.72 -18.82
C SER A 88 -9.26 0.33 -17.80
N ASN A 89 -10.14 0.71 -16.86
CA ASN A 89 -9.92 1.74 -15.85
C ASN A 89 -9.35 1.17 -14.55
N VAL A 90 -8.55 1.99 -13.86
CA VAL A 90 -8.13 1.73 -12.48
C VAL A 90 -9.19 2.24 -11.53
N ASP A 91 -9.42 1.50 -10.46
CA ASP A 91 -10.30 1.88 -9.35
C ASP A 91 -9.54 1.88 -8.01
N VAL A 92 -8.21 1.70 -8.06
CA VAL A 92 -7.32 1.79 -6.91
C VAL A 92 -6.28 2.86 -7.18
N LEU A 93 -6.16 3.79 -6.25
CA LEU A 93 -5.05 4.73 -6.16
C LEU A 93 -4.14 4.30 -5.01
N VAL A 94 -2.85 4.22 -5.27
CA VAL A 94 -1.87 3.78 -4.26
C VAL A 94 -0.57 4.55 -4.42
N ALA A 95 -0.21 5.29 -3.39
CA ALA A 95 1.05 6.01 -3.27
C ALA A 95 2.02 5.20 -2.40
N ASP A 96 3.29 5.16 -2.82
CA ASP A 96 4.39 4.55 -2.09
C ASP A 96 5.09 5.60 -1.22
N ILE A 97 5.31 5.29 0.06
CA ILE A 97 6.07 6.12 1.00
C ILE A 97 7.23 5.27 1.50
N LYS A 98 8.44 5.63 1.12
CA LYS A 98 9.65 4.88 1.49
C LYS A 98 10.68 5.79 2.10
N VAL A 99 11.56 5.22 2.91
CA VAL A 99 12.80 5.86 3.34
C VAL A 99 14.01 5.09 2.84
N LYS A 100 15.15 5.76 2.76
CA LYS A 100 16.44 5.08 2.56
C LYS A 100 16.63 4.04 3.66
N GLN A 101 17.28 2.93 3.31
CA GLN A 101 17.48 1.80 4.21
C GLN A 101 18.15 2.19 5.54
N VAL A 102 19.06 3.17 5.52
CA VAL A 102 19.76 3.68 6.72
C VAL A 102 18.84 4.39 7.73
N MET A 103 17.67 4.88 7.28
CA MET A 103 16.66 5.51 8.13
C MET A 103 15.51 4.56 8.48
N PHE A 104 15.42 3.41 7.81
CA PHE A 104 14.35 2.47 8.09
C PHE A 104 14.55 1.85 9.47
N ASN A 105 13.46 1.71 10.23
CA ASN A 105 13.48 1.20 11.61
C ASN A 105 14.25 2.10 12.61
N THR A 106 14.26 3.42 12.39
CA THR A 106 14.68 4.42 13.37
C THR A 106 13.51 5.34 13.76
N PRO A 107 13.54 5.96 14.96
CA PRO A 107 12.51 6.91 15.37
C PRO A 107 12.33 8.07 14.37
N GLU A 108 13.42 8.62 13.84
CA GLU A 108 13.40 9.70 12.84
C GLU A 108 12.82 9.22 11.51
N GLY A 109 13.11 7.98 11.11
CA GLY A 109 12.55 7.36 9.92
C GLY A 109 11.03 7.20 10.01
N TYR A 110 10.53 6.70 11.14
CA TYR A 110 9.09 6.58 11.36
C TYR A 110 8.41 7.94 11.48
N LEU A 111 9.05 8.91 12.13
CA LEU A 111 8.54 10.28 12.22
C LEU A 111 8.40 10.91 10.83
N ILE A 112 9.43 10.81 9.97
CA ILE A 112 9.34 11.42 8.65
C ILE A 112 8.37 10.68 7.72
N MET A 113 8.25 9.36 7.84
CA MET A 113 7.22 8.59 7.13
C MET A 113 5.82 8.92 7.63
N HIS A 114 5.63 9.23 8.92
CA HIS A 114 4.35 9.70 9.45
C HIS A 114 3.91 11.03 8.82
N ILE A 115 4.82 12.00 8.76
CA ILE A 115 4.58 13.31 8.13
C ILE A 115 4.28 13.10 6.64
N ALA A 116 5.09 12.30 5.95
CA ALA A 116 4.95 12.03 4.52
C ALA A 116 3.64 11.32 4.17
N SER A 117 3.27 10.27 4.91
CA SER A 117 2.01 9.57 4.70
C SER A 117 0.80 10.45 5.01
N ASN A 118 0.86 11.28 6.06
CA ASN A 118 -0.21 12.23 6.36
C ASN A 118 -0.34 13.32 5.29
N ALA A 119 0.79 13.83 4.77
CA ALA A 119 0.75 14.79 3.67
C ALA A 119 0.07 14.20 2.43
N VAL A 120 0.35 12.94 2.09
CA VAL A 120 -0.33 12.24 0.99
C VAL A 120 -1.81 12.01 1.30
N ARG A 121 -2.18 11.59 2.52
CA ARG A 121 -3.58 11.46 2.95
C ARG A 121 -4.35 12.77 2.78
N LEU A 122 -3.82 13.86 3.32
CA LEU A 122 -4.41 15.20 3.18
C LEU A 122 -4.50 15.62 1.71
N GLY A 123 -3.54 15.19 0.88
CA GLY A 123 -3.61 15.43 -0.56
C GLY A 123 -4.74 14.68 -1.26
N PHE A 124 -5.06 13.46 -0.83
CA PHE A 124 -6.26 12.75 -1.25
C PHE A 124 -7.54 13.46 -0.78
N GLU A 125 -7.58 13.91 0.48
CA GLU A 125 -8.74 14.62 1.05
C GLU A 125 -9.03 15.93 0.32
N ALA A 126 -7.99 16.68 -0.05
CA ALA A 126 -8.10 17.93 -0.81
C ALA A 126 -8.79 17.75 -2.18
N VAL A 127 -8.81 16.53 -2.71
CA VAL A 127 -9.48 16.20 -3.98
C VAL A 127 -10.77 15.37 -3.79
N GLY A 128 -11.31 15.34 -2.56
CA GLY A 128 -12.55 14.65 -2.24
C GLY A 128 -12.40 13.14 -2.00
N ILE A 129 -11.18 12.62 -1.88
CA ILE A 129 -10.90 11.21 -1.58
C ILE A 129 -10.62 11.08 -0.08
N GLY A 130 -11.68 10.94 0.72
CA GLY A 130 -11.58 10.88 2.19
C GLY A 130 -11.46 9.47 2.78
N ASN A 131 -11.96 8.44 2.08
CA ASN A 131 -11.85 7.06 2.55
C ASN A 131 -10.52 6.47 2.08
N VAL A 132 -9.50 6.60 2.94
CA VAL A 132 -8.12 6.21 2.65
C VAL A 132 -7.64 5.21 3.70
N LEU A 133 -6.88 4.22 3.27
CA LEU A 133 -6.18 3.25 4.11
C LEU A 133 -4.69 3.50 4.06
N MET A 134 -4.01 3.46 5.20
CA MET A 134 -2.56 3.35 5.24
C MET A 134 -2.14 2.00 5.79
N TYR A 135 -1.14 1.39 5.17
CA TYR A 135 -0.59 0.12 5.62
C TYR A 135 0.91 0.04 5.38
N PHE A 136 1.61 -0.65 6.27
CA PHE A 136 3.00 -1.07 6.06
C PHE A 136 3.05 -2.07 4.92
N ASP A 137 4.01 -1.95 4.00
CA ASP A 137 4.07 -2.80 2.80
C ASP A 137 4.66 -4.19 3.05
N GLY A 138 5.02 -4.52 4.29
CA GLY A 138 5.69 -5.77 4.66
C GLY A 138 7.20 -5.73 4.44
N MET A 139 7.79 -4.62 3.99
CA MET A 139 9.23 -4.53 3.70
C MET A 139 9.90 -3.30 4.32
N ASN A 140 9.78 -2.14 3.69
CA ASN A 140 10.56 -0.95 4.09
C ASN A 140 9.83 0.37 3.88
N GLY A 141 8.51 0.33 3.72
CA GLY A 141 7.73 1.53 3.54
C GLY A 141 6.26 1.32 3.83
N PHE A 142 5.51 2.39 3.63
CA PHE A 142 4.07 2.44 3.78
C PHE A 142 3.42 2.72 2.44
N LYS A 143 2.14 2.40 2.37
CA LYS A 143 1.29 2.73 1.24
C LYS A 143 0.11 3.52 1.75
N VAL A 144 -0.26 4.57 1.03
CA VAL A 144 -1.52 5.29 1.21
C VAL A 144 -2.41 4.91 0.03
N PHE A 145 -3.56 4.32 0.33
CA PHE A 145 -4.39 3.56 -0.59
C PHE A 145 -5.82 4.08 -0.54
N ALA A 146 -6.44 4.26 -1.71
CA ALA A 146 -7.84 4.62 -1.82
C ALA A 146 -8.50 3.81 -2.93
N ARG A 147 -9.75 3.39 -2.67
CA ARG A 147 -10.63 2.83 -3.70
C ARG A 147 -11.46 3.94 -4.32
N LEU A 148 -11.70 3.82 -5.62
CA LEU A 148 -12.68 4.60 -6.36
C LEU A 148 -13.87 3.69 -6.65
N ASN A 149 -15.07 4.26 -6.74
CA ASN A 149 -16.22 3.53 -7.24
C ASN A 149 -15.94 3.05 -8.68
N GLU A 150 -16.33 1.83 -9.05
CA GLU A 150 -16.11 1.27 -10.39
C GLU A 150 -16.66 2.18 -11.50
N LYS A 151 -17.80 2.86 -11.27
CA LYS A 151 -18.37 3.87 -12.19
C LYS A 151 -17.49 5.11 -12.36
N ASN A 152 -16.65 5.40 -11.36
CA ASN A 152 -15.69 6.50 -11.32
C ASN A 152 -14.24 6.01 -11.50
N GLY A 153 -14.05 4.76 -11.96
CA GLY A 153 -12.75 4.29 -12.38
C GLY A 153 -12.19 5.23 -13.44
N VAL A 154 -10.89 5.47 -13.40
CA VAL A 154 -10.21 6.42 -14.30
C VAL A 154 -9.15 5.68 -15.10
N ASP A 155 -8.80 6.15 -16.28
CA ASP A 155 -7.69 5.56 -17.01
C ASP A 155 -6.37 5.71 -16.21
N LEU A 156 -5.43 4.79 -16.48
CA LEU A 156 -4.18 4.73 -15.73
C LEU A 156 -3.33 6.01 -15.87
N LYS A 157 -3.40 6.72 -17.00
CA LYS A 157 -2.61 7.93 -17.24
C LYS A 157 -3.12 9.04 -16.33
N ASN A 158 -4.43 9.26 -16.27
CA ASN A 158 -5.05 10.26 -15.41
C ASN A 158 -4.92 9.92 -13.92
N ALA A 159 -5.07 8.65 -13.51
CA ALA A 159 -4.76 8.24 -12.13
C ALA A 159 -3.31 8.53 -11.74
N SER A 160 -2.37 8.21 -12.63
CA SER A 160 -0.95 8.46 -12.40
C SER A 160 -0.64 9.95 -12.36
N LYS A 161 -1.31 10.76 -13.20
CA LYS A 161 -1.20 12.22 -13.22
C LYS A 161 -1.67 12.81 -11.87
N LEU A 162 -2.85 12.42 -11.40
CA LEU A 162 -3.38 12.86 -10.10
C LEU A 162 -2.43 12.53 -8.95
N LEU A 163 -1.95 11.28 -8.85
CA LEU A 163 -1.03 10.92 -7.78
C LEU A 163 0.28 11.70 -7.84
N ARG A 164 0.79 12.02 -9.03
CA ARG A 164 1.98 12.87 -9.18
C ARG A 164 1.74 14.29 -8.69
N ILE A 165 0.57 14.87 -8.98
CA ILE A 165 0.16 16.18 -8.47
C ILE A 165 0.09 16.18 -6.94
N ILE A 166 -0.56 15.17 -6.36
CA ILE A 166 -0.64 14.99 -4.90
C ILE A 166 0.77 14.86 -4.28
N ILE A 167 1.64 14.06 -4.89
CA ILE A 167 3.01 13.86 -4.42
C ILE A 167 3.83 15.14 -4.52
N ASP A 168 3.78 15.87 -5.64
CA ASP A 168 4.49 17.15 -5.78
C ASP A 168 4.00 18.18 -4.75
N ALA A 169 2.69 18.26 -4.53
CA ALA A 169 2.11 19.10 -3.48
C ALA A 169 2.61 18.71 -2.08
N ALA A 170 2.65 17.40 -1.76
CA ALA A 170 3.15 16.88 -0.51
C ALA A 170 4.64 17.19 -0.31
N GLU A 171 5.49 16.94 -1.31
CA GLU A 171 6.92 17.28 -1.26
C GLU A 171 7.14 18.77 -1.04
N ARG A 172 6.39 19.64 -1.74
CA ARG A 172 6.46 21.09 -1.56
C ARG A 172 5.97 21.55 -0.19
N ALA A 173 4.93 20.92 0.36
CA ALA A 173 4.45 21.23 1.70
C ALA A 173 5.48 20.82 2.75
N MET A 174 6.06 19.61 2.62
CA MET A 174 7.03 19.07 3.57
C MET A 174 8.33 19.88 3.63
N LYS A 175 8.75 20.52 2.53
CA LYS A 175 9.92 21.42 2.50
C LYS A 175 9.82 22.60 3.48
N ARG A 176 8.60 23.01 3.88
CA ARG A 176 8.41 24.11 4.84
C ARG A 176 8.73 23.71 6.29
N PHE A 177 8.82 22.41 6.59
CA PHE A 177 9.20 21.97 7.92
C PHE A 177 10.73 21.96 8.05
N SER A 178 11.30 23.13 8.34
CA SER A 178 12.75 23.38 8.43
C SER A 178 13.49 22.33 9.27
N ARG A 179 12.90 21.91 10.39
CA ARG A 179 13.42 20.87 11.30
C ARG A 179 13.60 19.50 10.63
N PHE A 180 12.85 19.21 9.57
CA PHE A 180 12.88 17.93 8.85
C PHE A 180 13.48 18.04 7.45
N SER A 181 13.83 19.24 6.99
CA SER A 181 14.37 19.49 5.64
C SER A 181 15.57 18.60 5.29
N GLY A 182 16.50 18.38 6.23
CA GLY A 182 17.63 17.47 6.03
C GLY A 182 17.23 16.00 5.88
N LEU A 183 16.18 15.57 6.58
CA LEU A 183 15.65 14.20 6.53
C LEU A 183 14.82 13.94 5.28
N MET A 184 14.22 14.98 4.69
CA MET A 184 13.38 14.86 3.48
C MET A 184 14.11 14.25 2.29
N SER A 185 15.43 14.49 2.17
CA SER A 185 16.28 13.87 1.15
C SER A 185 16.36 12.34 1.24
N ASN A 186 15.87 11.76 2.34
CA ASN A 186 15.83 10.32 2.58
C ASN A 186 14.44 9.72 2.39
N VAL A 187 13.40 10.53 2.16
CA VAL A 187 12.05 10.05 1.84
C VAL A 187 11.87 9.97 0.34
N THR A 188 11.17 8.94 -0.12
CA THR A 188 10.74 8.79 -1.49
C THR A 188 9.23 8.61 -1.50
N LEU A 189 8.53 9.55 -2.10
CA LEU A 189 7.13 9.43 -2.48
C LEU A 189 7.04 8.91 -3.91
N GLY A 190 6.22 7.91 -4.16
CA GLY A 190 6.22 7.20 -5.44
C GLY A 190 4.84 6.81 -5.94
N VAL A 191 4.76 6.64 -7.27
CA VAL A 191 3.59 6.12 -7.99
C VAL A 191 3.88 4.78 -8.65
N ASN A 192 4.96 4.10 -8.27
CA ASN A 192 5.46 2.91 -8.99
C ASN A 192 4.48 1.75 -8.89
N THR A 193 3.86 1.56 -7.71
CA THR A 193 2.83 0.52 -7.52
C THR A 193 1.68 0.69 -8.51
N LEU A 194 1.18 1.92 -8.70
CA LEU A 194 0.11 2.21 -9.66
C LEU A 194 0.60 2.12 -11.12
N SER A 195 1.63 2.88 -11.47
CA SER A 195 1.99 3.17 -12.87
C SER A 195 2.83 2.08 -13.55
N LYS A 196 3.73 1.43 -12.81
CA LYS A 196 4.68 0.43 -13.35
C LYS A 196 4.28 -0.99 -13.00
N VAL A 197 4.04 -1.25 -11.72
CA VAL A 197 3.73 -2.60 -11.22
C VAL A 197 2.29 -2.98 -11.56
N LYS A 198 1.34 -2.02 -11.45
CA LYS A 198 -0.09 -2.19 -11.71
C LYS A 198 -0.75 -3.27 -10.83
N ALA A 199 -0.10 -3.59 -9.71
CA ALA A 199 -0.61 -4.46 -8.68
C ALA A 199 -0.09 -3.98 -7.33
N PHE A 200 -0.91 -4.11 -6.30
CA PHE A 200 -0.56 -3.76 -4.93
C PHE A 200 -0.56 -5.03 -4.08
N ARG A 201 0.36 -5.10 -3.11
CA ARG A 201 0.31 -6.16 -2.10
C ARG A 201 -0.95 -5.98 -1.28
N VAL A 202 -1.73 -7.04 -1.17
CA VAL A 202 -2.99 -7.03 -0.44
C VAL A 202 -2.69 -6.74 1.03
N PRO A 203 -3.39 -5.79 1.68
CA PRO A 203 -3.26 -5.60 3.12
C PRO A 203 -3.43 -6.92 3.86
N LEU A 204 -2.65 -7.12 4.92
CA LEU A 204 -2.49 -8.37 5.68
C LEU A 204 -1.82 -9.53 4.92
N SER A 205 -1.40 -9.37 3.66
CA SER A 205 -0.55 -10.38 3.01
C SER A 205 0.84 -10.44 3.64
N ILE A 206 1.38 -11.64 3.82
CA ILE A 206 2.77 -11.86 4.25
C ILE A 206 3.72 -11.56 3.09
N HIS A 207 4.75 -10.77 3.34
CA HIS A 207 5.80 -10.51 2.37
C HIS A 207 6.72 -11.71 2.22
N TRP A 208 6.97 -12.17 1.00
CA TRP A 208 7.71 -13.42 0.75
C TRP A 208 9.14 -13.42 1.32
N SER A 209 9.88 -12.31 1.22
CA SER A 209 11.29 -12.25 1.67
C SER A 209 11.47 -11.92 3.16
N THR A 210 10.76 -10.93 3.70
CA THR A 210 10.90 -10.47 5.09
C THR A 210 10.06 -11.27 6.08
N LYS A 211 9.03 -12.00 5.60
CA LYS A 211 8.04 -12.72 6.43
C LYS A 211 7.17 -11.83 7.31
N LEU A 212 7.19 -10.52 7.09
CA LEU A 212 6.32 -9.58 7.78
C LEU A 212 4.99 -9.43 7.03
N SER A 213 3.91 -9.26 7.78
CA SER A 213 2.59 -8.93 7.27
C SER A 213 2.52 -7.48 6.78
N ALA A 214 1.80 -7.26 5.68
CA ALA A 214 1.49 -5.92 5.19
C ALA A 214 0.37 -5.28 6.04
N ILE A 215 0.67 -4.88 7.28
CA ILE A 215 -0.37 -4.52 8.23
C ILE A 215 -0.95 -3.11 8.00
N PRO A 216 -2.28 -2.93 8.05
CA PRO A 216 -2.90 -1.63 8.22
C PRO A 216 -2.37 -0.90 9.45
N ILE A 217 -2.28 0.42 9.36
CA ILE A 217 -1.86 1.28 10.47
C ILE A 217 -3.08 2.04 11.00
N PRO A 218 -3.59 1.68 12.19
CA PRO A 218 -4.69 2.38 12.83
C PRO A 218 -4.40 3.87 12.98
N HIS A 219 -5.43 4.70 12.80
CA HIS A 219 -5.38 6.16 13.00
C HIS A 219 -4.25 6.89 12.24
N PHE A 220 -3.70 6.30 11.18
CA PHE A 220 -2.59 6.86 10.43
C PHE A 220 -1.32 7.19 11.26
N CYS A 221 -1.11 6.46 12.35
CA CYS A 221 -0.05 6.74 13.32
C CYS A 221 1.28 5.98 13.03
N VAL A 222 1.96 6.30 11.92
CA VAL A 222 3.25 5.65 11.57
C VAL A 222 4.34 5.82 12.63
N LYS A 223 4.40 6.97 13.31
CA LYS A 223 5.49 7.24 14.27
C LYS A 223 5.53 6.28 15.47
N ASN A 224 4.41 5.60 15.75
CA ASN A 224 4.28 4.61 16.82
C ASN A 224 4.42 3.16 16.31
N PHE A 225 4.63 2.96 15.00
CA PHE A 225 4.75 1.63 14.41
C PHE A 225 6.07 0.95 14.81
N SER A 226 5.99 -0.34 15.11
CA SER A 226 7.16 -1.23 15.25
C SER A 226 7.12 -2.35 14.22
N LEU A 227 8.29 -2.79 13.75
CA LEU A 227 8.38 -4.00 12.93
C LEU A 227 7.79 -5.24 13.62
N MET A 228 7.83 -5.29 14.96
CA MET A 228 7.24 -6.39 15.73
C MET A 228 5.72 -6.48 15.52
N ASP A 229 5.04 -5.36 15.30
CA ASP A 229 3.59 -5.33 15.06
C ASP A 229 3.23 -6.03 13.74
N ALA A 230 4.18 -6.07 12.81
CA ALA A 230 4.03 -6.72 11.51
C ALA A 230 4.44 -8.21 11.53
N GLU A 231 4.86 -8.76 12.66
CA GLU A 231 5.10 -10.19 12.77
C GLU A 231 3.77 -10.95 12.67
N PRO A 232 3.64 -11.97 11.79
CA PRO A 232 2.36 -12.64 11.59
C PRO A 232 1.76 -13.26 12.87
N VAL A 233 2.60 -13.65 13.84
CA VAL A 233 2.16 -14.13 15.17
C VAL A 233 1.44 -13.04 15.97
N LYS A 234 1.89 -11.78 15.88
CA LYS A 234 1.24 -10.63 16.53
C LYS A 234 -0.08 -10.30 15.85
N THR A 235 -0.09 -10.21 14.52
CA THR A 235 -1.31 -10.03 13.73
C THR A 235 -2.37 -11.10 14.06
N LEU A 236 -1.94 -12.37 14.18
CA LEU A 236 -2.78 -13.50 14.56
C LEU A 236 -3.38 -13.39 15.96
N SER A 237 -2.65 -12.80 16.91
CA SER A 237 -3.09 -12.69 18.30
C SER A 237 -4.23 -11.69 18.49
N ASN A 238 -4.39 -10.72 17.58
CA ASN A 238 -5.48 -9.72 17.63
C ASN A 238 -5.94 -9.30 16.22
N PRO A 239 -6.64 -10.18 15.47
CA PRO A 239 -7.13 -9.85 14.13
C PRO A 239 -8.18 -8.73 14.15
N SER A 240 -8.93 -8.60 15.25
CA SER A 240 -9.97 -7.57 15.43
C SER A 240 -9.44 -6.14 15.36
N ALA A 241 -8.15 -5.92 15.64
CA ALA A 241 -7.50 -4.62 15.49
C ALA A 241 -7.57 -4.08 14.04
N TYR A 242 -7.79 -4.96 13.06
CA TYR A 242 -7.87 -4.61 11.64
C TYR A 242 -9.30 -4.61 11.09
N SER A 243 -10.31 -4.79 11.95
CA SER A 243 -11.72 -4.84 11.54
C SER A 243 -12.21 -3.54 10.87
N PHE A 244 -11.58 -2.40 11.17
CA PHE A 244 -11.86 -1.11 10.53
C PHE A 244 -11.66 -1.13 9.01
N MET A 245 -10.88 -2.07 8.47
CA MET A 245 -10.73 -2.26 7.02
C MET A 245 -12.07 -2.52 6.33
N ARG A 246 -13.02 -3.20 7.00
CA ARG A 246 -14.36 -3.48 6.46
C ARG A 246 -15.16 -2.20 6.19
N ASN A 247 -14.79 -1.09 6.85
CA ASN A 247 -15.43 0.21 6.68
C ASN A 247 -14.82 1.04 5.54
N LEU A 248 -13.79 0.53 4.83
CA LEU A 248 -13.15 1.24 3.73
C LEU A 248 -14.07 1.26 2.50
N LYS A 249 -14.89 2.31 2.39
CA LYS A 249 -15.81 2.51 1.27
C LYS A 249 -15.09 3.07 0.04
N PRO A 250 -15.49 2.69 -1.18
CA PRO A 250 -15.03 3.35 -2.40
C PRO A 250 -15.40 4.84 -2.40
N ASN A 251 -14.48 5.68 -2.87
CA ASN A 251 -14.69 7.11 -3.02
C ASN A 251 -15.39 7.42 -4.35
N SER A 252 -16.34 8.36 -4.32
CA SER A 252 -17.06 8.83 -5.50
C SER A 252 -16.59 10.23 -5.87
N VAL A 253 -15.59 10.32 -6.74
CA VAL A 253 -15.00 11.58 -7.20
C VAL A 253 -14.90 11.57 -8.73
N ASN A 254 -15.30 12.66 -9.39
CA ASN A 254 -15.11 12.83 -10.83
C ASN A 254 -13.69 13.32 -11.13
N LEU A 255 -12.76 12.38 -11.31
CA LEU A 255 -11.34 12.70 -11.55
C LEU A 255 -11.08 13.35 -12.90
N THR A 256 -11.89 13.05 -13.91
CA THR A 256 -11.76 13.66 -15.25
C THR A 256 -12.02 15.16 -15.18
N GLN A 257 -13.08 15.57 -14.48
CA GLN A 257 -13.38 16.99 -14.28
C GLN A 257 -12.32 17.67 -13.41
N LEU A 258 -11.87 17.01 -12.34
CA LEU A 258 -10.82 17.54 -11.47
C LEU A 258 -9.52 17.83 -12.23
N LEU A 259 -9.14 16.94 -13.16
CA LEU A 259 -7.90 17.06 -13.94
C LEU A 259 -8.05 17.92 -15.20
N ALA A 260 -9.24 18.45 -15.46
CA ALA A 260 -9.47 19.46 -16.49
C ALA A 260 -9.00 20.85 -16.04
N ASP A 261 -8.94 21.10 -14.73
CA ASP A 261 -8.30 22.28 -14.16
C ASP A 261 -6.78 22.25 -14.40
N GLU A 262 -6.15 23.42 -14.55
CA GLU A 262 -4.70 23.52 -14.74
C GLU A 262 -3.91 22.85 -13.60
N ASP A 263 -3.05 21.89 -13.93
CA ASP A 263 -2.24 21.10 -12.99
C ASP A 263 -1.53 21.94 -11.92
N TYR A 264 -1.05 23.12 -12.33
CA TYR A 264 -0.35 24.04 -11.45
C TYR A 264 -1.27 24.59 -10.36
N VAL A 265 -2.47 25.06 -10.71
CA VAL A 265 -3.46 25.57 -9.76
C VAL A 265 -3.86 24.47 -8.78
N LEU A 266 -4.12 23.26 -9.28
CA LEU A 266 -4.50 22.12 -8.44
C LEU A 266 -3.39 21.76 -7.44
N THR A 267 -2.12 21.76 -7.88
CA THR A 267 -0.96 21.49 -7.01
C THR A 267 -0.90 22.46 -5.83
N TYR A 268 -1.11 23.77 -6.06
CA TYR A 268 -1.05 24.76 -4.97
C TYR A 268 -2.26 24.71 -4.05
N ARG A 269 -3.46 24.42 -4.57
CA ARG A 269 -4.66 24.18 -3.74
C ARG A 269 -4.44 23.00 -2.79
N ILE A 270 -3.95 21.88 -3.31
CA ILE A 270 -3.63 20.70 -2.51
C ILE A 270 -2.55 21.03 -1.48
N LYS A 271 -1.46 21.69 -1.89
CA LYS A 271 -0.38 22.10 -0.97
C LYS A 271 -0.91 22.97 0.17
N ALA A 272 -1.79 23.93 -0.11
CA ALA A 272 -2.39 24.79 0.91
C ALA A 272 -3.20 23.98 1.94
N HIS A 273 -4.00 23.02 1.47
CA HIS A 273 -4.75 22.11 2.32
C HIS A 273 -3.83 21.22 3.18
N ILE A 274 -2.76 20.68 2.61
CA ILE A 274 -1.77 19.90 3.37
C ILE A 274 -1.15 20.75 4.48
N LEU A 275 -0.75 21.99 4.18
CA LEU A 275 -0.10 22.88 5.15
C LEU A 275 -1.02 23.26 6.32
N SER A 276 -2.32 23.40 6.10
CA SER A 276 -3.28 23.71 7.18
C SER A 276 -3.59 22.47 8.05
N GLY A 277 -3.65 21.29 7.43
CA GLY A 277 -4.10 20.06 8.07
C GLY A 277 -3.01 19.19 8.69
N ILE A 278 -1.74 19.33 8.29
CA ILE A 278 -0.69 18.42 8.76
C ILE A 278 -0.40 18.62 10.25
N ARG A 279 -0.27 17.50 10.97
CA ARG A 279 0.02 17.43 12.40
C ARG A 279 1.12 16.41 12.63
N LEU A 280 1.90 16.62 13.69
CA LEU A 280 2.89 15.65 14.18
C LEU A 280 2.26 14.62 15.13
N GLU A 281 1.04 14.88 15.57
CA GLU A 281 0.26 14.05 16.46
C GLU A 281 -0.42 12.91 15.72
N CYS A 282 -0.69 11.86 16.48
CA CYS A 282 -1.75 10.92 16.18
C CYS A 282 -2.95 11.37 17.03
#